data_AF-A0A1I4CCY6-F1
#
_entry.id   AF-A0A1I4CCY6-F1
#
_cell.length_a   1.000
_cell.length_b   1.000
_cell.length_c   1.000
_cell.angle_alpha   90.00
_cell.angle_beta   90.00
_cell.angle_gamma   90.00
#
_symmetry.space_group_name_H-M   'P 1'
#
loop_
_entity.id
_entity.type
_entity.pdbx_description
1 polymer ?
#
loop_
_entity_poly.entity_id
_entity_poly.type
_entity_poly.pdbx_seq_one_letter_code
_entity_poly.pdbx_strand_id
1 'polypeptide(L)'
;MTPYDIAKSYIGAAEGPGPENNPVILEMYASVGHDWVEHDSVAWCAAFVGHCLEQAGIRSTRKLTARSYLDWGVPVDIEEAQPGDIGIIPRGSSSWQGHVFFVDRIEGGWVWGLGGNQGDAVNVRRYPVSKLLGIRRAGQVSPATRMTVREVQRRLKDLGYHEVGVADGQIGPRTRGAILAFRDEHNLPLVPIIDVALEEALVTAGPRPVAPERAAGMPKRSRIVAASDAQIGVGLLGVVGTVTAQAAPILSDAEAAQDGVARLFDLLSLNDRLSGLAPWIGVLCFVVVIACAVHARHARIEDHRSGRTM
;
A
#
# COMPACT_ATOMS: atom_id res chain seq x y z
N MET A 1 -18.00 8.95 17.05
CA MET A 1 -17.69 8.59 18.44
C MET A 1 -16.27 8.05 18.46
N THR A 2 -15.41 8.45 19.40
CA THR A 2 -14.02 7.92 19.44
C THR A 2 -14.00 6.50 20.02
N PRO A 3 -12.94 5.69 19.78
CA PRO A 3 -12.79 4.40 20.45
C PRO A 3 -12.87 4.51 21.98
N TYR A 4 -12.34 5.61 22.53
CA TYR A 4 -12.37 5.86 23.97
C TYR A 4 -13.78 6.16 24.48
N ASP A 5 -14.58 6.90 23.72
CA ASP A 5 -15.99 7.15 24.06
C ASP A 5 -16.82 5.87 24.04
N ILE A 6 -16.57 4.99 23.07
CA ILE A 6 -17.17 3.66 23.02
C ILE A 6 -16.72 2.82 24.21
N ALA A 7 -15.43 2.84 24.56
CA ALA A 7 -14.93 2.10 25.72
C ALA A 7 -15.61 2.54 27.03
N LYS A 8 -15.87 3.84 27.20
CA LYS A 8 -16.58 4.37 28.38
C LYS A 8 -18.02 3.86 28.48
N SER A 9 -18.72 3.60 27.37
CA SER A 9 -20.09 3.07 27.43
C SER A 9 -20.16 1.64 27.96
N TYR A 10 -19.05 0.92 28.00
CA TYR A 10 -18.97 -0.45 28.54
C TYR A 10 -18.56 -0.51 30.02
N ILE A 11 -18.27 0.61 30.70
CA ILE A 11 -17.88 0.59 32.12
C ILE A 11 -18.94 -0.16 32.94
N GLY A 12 -18.49 -1.17 33.70
CA GLY A 12 -19.35 -2.04 34.51
C GLY A 12 -19.78 -3.34 33.82
N ALA A 13 -19.54 -3.52 32.51
CA ALA A 13 -19.72 -4.80 31.86
C ALA A 13 -18.74 -5.83 32.45
N ALA A 14 -19.24 -6.98 32.89
CA ALA A 14 -18.48 -8.05 33.54
C ALA A 14 -18.77 -9.41 32.91
N GLU A 15 -17.87 -10.38 33.10
CA GLU A 15 -18.10 -11.78 32.72
C GLU A 15 -19.41 -12.30 33.33
N GLY A 16 -20.05 -13.25 32.64
CA GLY A 16 -21.28 -13.85 33.15
C GLY A 16 -21.01 -14.67 34.42
N PRO A 17 -22.02 -14.85 35.29
CA PRO A 17 -21.84 -15.61 36.52
C PRO A 17 -21.65 -17.11 36.22
N GLY A 18 -20.57 -17.70 36.72
CA GLY A 18 -20.35 -19.15 36.67
C GLY A 18 -20.11 -19.66 35.23
N PRO A 19 -20.89 -20.64 34.71
CA PRO A 19 -20.72 -21.15 33.35
C PRO A 19 -21.44 -20.30 32.29
N GLU A 20 -22.18 -19.26 32.70
CA GLU A 20 -22.89 -18.39 31.76
C GLU A 20 -21.93 -17.39 31.13
N ASN A 21 -21.95 -17.26 29.81
CA ASN A 21 -21.15 -16.29 29.09
C ASN A 21 -21.90 -14.95 28.97
N ASN A 22 -21.20 -13.84 29.14
CA ASN A 22 -21.77 -12.54 28.77
C ASN A 22 -21.80 -12.37 27.24
N PRO A 23 -22.98 -12.24 26.59
CA PRO A 23 -23.07 -12.08 25.13
C PRO A 23 -22.35 -10.83 24.61
N VAL A 24 -22.23 -9.78 25.43
CA VAL A 24 -21.48 -8.57 25.08
C VAL A 24 -19.98 -8.88 24.92
N ILE A 25 -19.41 -9.73 25.78
CA ILE A 25 -18.00 -10.11 25.68
C ILE A 25 -17.77 -11.04 24.49
N LEU A 26 -18.71 -11.95 24.21
CA LEU A 26 -18.66 -12.78 23.00
C LEU A 26 -18.72 -11.92 21.72
N GLU A 27 -19.53 -10.87 21.70
CA GLU A 27 -19.56 -9.90 20.60
C GLU A 27 -18.22 -9.16 20.44
N MET A 28 -17.52 -8.85 21.53
CA MET A 28 -16.18 -8.27 21.47
C MET A 28 -15.19 -9.18 20.76
N TYR A 29 -15.27 -10.50 20.96
CA TYR A 29 -14.47 -11.47 20.21
C TYR A 29 -14.87 -11.54 18.73
N ALA A 30 -16.18 -11.63 18.46
CA ALA A 30 -16.69 -11.74 17.10
C ALA A 30 -16.30 -10.53 16.23
N SER A 31 -16.38 -9.31 16.77
CA SER A 31 -16.07 -8.08 16.02
C SER A 31 -14.62 -7.98 15.57
N VAL A 32 -13.70 -8.68 16.26
CA VAL A 32 -12.28 -8.75 15.88
C VAL A 32 -11.93 -10.01 15.09
N GLY A 33 -12.93 -10.81 14.66
CA GLY A 33 -12.74 -12.01 13.85
C GLY A 33 -12.44 -13.28 14.65
N HIS A 34 -12.86 -13.32 15.92
CA HIS A 34 -12.68 -14.45 16.83
C HIS A 34 -14.04 -15.00 17.30
N ASP A 35 -14.99 -15.17 16.38
CA ASP A 35 -16.33 -15.71 16.62
C ASP A 35 -16.37 -17.17 17.09
N TRP A 36 -15.25 -17.89 16.96
CA TRP A 36 -15.04 -19.24 17.47
C TRP A 36 -14.75 -19.32 18.98
N VAL A 37 -14.59 -18.19 19.68
CA VAL A 37 -14.33 -18.19 21.14
C VAL A 37 -15.65 -18.38 21.87
N GLU A 38 -15.80 -19.54 22.52
CA GLU A 38 -17.05 -19.93 23.19
C GLU A 38 -17.12 -19.56 24.67
N HIS A 39 -16.01 -19.11 25.28
CA HIS A 39 -15.94 -18.78 26.71
C HIS A 39 -15.37 -17.39 26.97
N ASP A 40 -16.06 -16.60 27.78
CA ASP A 40 -15.65 -15.24 28.16
C ASP A 40 -14.47 -15.20 29.15
N SER A 41 -14.15 -16.31 29.80
CA SER A 41 -12.97 -16.47 30.69
C SER A 41 -11.61 -16.44 29.97
N VAL A 42 -11.57 -16.46 28.63
CA VAL A 42 -10.34 -16.22 27.87
C VAL A 42 -9.94 -14.75 28.02
N ALA A 43 -8.65 -14.43 28.10
CA ALA A 43 -8.19 -13.06 28.31
C ALA A 43 -8.68 -12.10 27.19
N TRP A 44 -9.72 -11.30 27.47
CA TRP A 44 -10.42 -10.45 26.49
C TRP A 44 -9.99 -8.98 26.49
N CYS A 45 -8.92 -8.61 27.20
CA CYS A 45 -8.43 -7.21 27.22
C CYS A 45 -8.13 -6.66 25.80
N ALA A 46 -7.51 -7.46 24.94
CA ALA A 46 -7.22 -7.09 23.55
C ALA A 46 -8.47 -7.15 22.66
N ALA A 47 -9.38 -8.09 22.90
CA ALA A 47 -10.68 -8.15 22.21
C ALA A 47 -11.50 -6.89 22.50
N PHE A 48 -11.55 -6.42 23.75
CA PHE A 48 -12.21 -5.19 24.14
C PHE A 48 -11.66 -3.97 23.40
N VAL A 49 -10.34 -3.74 23.47
CA VAL A 49 -9.70 -2.60 22.78
C VAL A 49 -9.92 -2.70 21.27
N GLY A 50 -9.80 -3.91 20.71
CA GLY A 50 -10.05 -4.15 19.29
C GLY A 50 -11.49 -3.88 18.88
N HIS A 51 -12.46 -4.32 19.68
CA HIS A 51 -13.88 -4.07 19.45
C HIS A 51 -14.18 -2.57 19.43
N CYS A 52 -13.71 -1.81 20.41
CA CYS A 52 -13.91 -0.36 20.44
C CYS A 52 -13.28 0.36 19.24
N LEU A 53 -12.13 -0.11 18.75
CA LEU A 53 -11.50 0.42 17.54
C LEU A 53 -12.34 0.13 16.30
N GLU A 54 -12.75 -1.13 16.08
CA GLU A 54 -13.52 -1.52 14.88
C GLU A 54 -14.89 -0.84 14.86
N GLN A 55 -15.56 -0.67 16.01
CA GLN A 55 -16.81 0.11 16.14
C GLN A 55 -16.61 1.59 15.78
N ALA A 56 -15.43 2.15 16.03
CA ALA A 56 -15.07 3.51 15.61
C ALA A 56 -14.64 3.59 14.12
N GLY A 57 -14.70 2.49 13.36
CA GLY A 57 -14.24 2.41 11.98
C GLY A 57 -12.71 2.37 11.84
N ILE A 58 -11.99 2.08 12.92
CA ILE A 58 -10.53 1.99 12.95
C ILE A 58 -10.13 0.51 13.01
N ARG A 59 -9.37 0.04 12.03
CA ARG A 59 -8.90 -1.34 12.01
C ARG A 59 -7.95 -1.62 13.18
N SER A 60 -8.31 -2.57 14.02
CA SER A 60 -7.52 -3.04 15.16
C SER A 60 -6.40 -4.00 14.72
N THR A 61 -5.65 -4.55 15.68
CA THR A 61 -4.69 -5.64 15.39
C THR A 61 -5.39 -6.95 15.05
N ARG A 62 -6.66 -7.12 15.44
CA ARG A 62 -7.44 -8.37 15.36
C ARG A 62 -6.71 -9.57 15.97
N LYS A 63 -5.89 -9.32 17.00
CA LYS A 63 -5.19 -10.35 17.78
C LYS A 63 -5.64 -10.26 19.22
N LEU A 64 -5.74 -11.42 19.89
CA LEU A 64 -6.09 -11.50 21.31
C LEU A 64 -4.90 -11.25 22.26
N THR A 65 -3.69 -11.13 21.72
CA THR A 65 -2.47 -10.86 22.50
C THR A 65 -2.31 -9.36 22.75
N ALA A 66 -2.36 -8.89 24.00
CA ALA A 66 -2.21 -7.47 24.33
C ALA A 66 -0.95 -6.80 23.71
N ARG A 67 0.18 -7.51 23.68
CA ARG A 67 1.43 -6.99 23.11
C ARG A 67 1.41 -6.80 21.60
N SER A 68 0.41 -7.31 20.87
CA SER A 68 0.27 -7.03 19.43
C SER A 68 0.13 -5.53 19.14
N TYR A 69 -0.37 -4.76 20.11
CA TYR A 69 -0.52 -3.33 19.98
C TYR A 69 0.82 -2.60 20.03
N LEU A 70 1.91 -3.23 20.50
CA LEU A 70 3.24 -2.61 20.47
C LEU A 70 3.70 -2.25 19.05
N ASP A 71 3.15 -2.85 18.00
CA ASP A 71 3.48 -2.53 16.60
C ASP A 71 2.30 -1.88 15.85
N TRP A 72 1.29 -1.41 16.58
CA TRP A 72 0.07 -0.83 16.02
C TRP A 72 0.02 0.69 16.22
N GLY A 73 -0.41 1.42 15.19
CA GLY A 73 -0.56 2.88 15.26
C GLY A 73 0.77 3.62 15.39
N VAL A 74 0.71 4.84 15.91
CA VAL A 74 1.86 5.73 16.08
C VAL A 74 2.41 5.61 17.51
N PRO A 75 3.73 5.44 17.73
CA PRO A 75 4.33 5.57 19.07
C PRO A 75 4.08 6.94 19.67
N VAL A 76 3.78 6.99 20.96
CA VAL A 76 3.61 8.23 21.71
C VAL A 76 4.50 8.17 22.95
N ASP A 77 5.24 9.25 23.19
CA ASP A 77 6.02 9.42 24.41
C ASP A 77 5.09 9.69 25.61
N ILE A 78 5.53 9.35 26.81
CA ILE A 78 4.68 9.41 28.02
C ILE A 78 4.18 10.85 28.26
N GLU A 79 5.01 11.83 27.97
CA GLU A 79 4.74 13.26 28.12
C GLU A 79 3.69 13.78 27.12
N GLU A 80 3.53 13.08 25.99
CA GLU A 80 2.58 13.43 24.93
C GLU A 80 1.30 12.57 24.95
N ALA A 81 1.20 11.66 25.92
CA ALA A 81 0.07 10.76 26.06
C ALA A 81 -1.23 11.52 26.31
N GLN A 82 -2.29 11.08 25.63
CA GLN A 82 -3.62 11.69 25.68
C GLN A 82 -4.68 10.65 26.06
N PRO A 83 -5.82 11.09 26.63
CA PRO A 83 -6.97 10.22 26.83
C PRO A 83 -7.38 9.54 25.52
N GLY A 84 -7.49 8.21 25.55
CA GLY A 84 -7.82 7.37 24.39
C GLY A 84 -6.61 6.79 23.64
N ASP A 85 -5.38 7.16 24.00
CA ASP A 85 -4.19 6.40 23.58
C ASP A 85 -4.23 4.99 24.17
N ILE A 86 -3.50 4.05 23.58
CA ILE A 86 -3.47 2.65 24.01
C ILE A 86 -2.19 2.43 24.81
N GLY A 87 -2.34 2.05 26.09
CA GLY A 87 -1.24 1.64 26.96
C GLY A 87 -1.07 0.13 26.96
N ILE A 88 0.18 -0.34 26.89
CA ILE A 88 0.53 -1.75 26.96
C ILE A 88 1.44 -1.98 28.17
N ILE A 89 1.11 -2.95 29.02
CA ILE A 89 1.91 -3.34 30.19
C ILE A 89 2.16 -4.87 30.19
N PRO A 90 3.19 -5.38 30.89
CA PRO A 90 3.33 -6.82 31.08
C PRO A 90 2.24 -7.36 32.02
N ARG A 91 1.83 -8.61 31.82
CA ARG A 91 0.97 -9.39 32.73
C ARG A 91 1.54 -10.79 32.79
N GLY A 92 1.79 -11.34 33.98
CA GLY A 92 2.43 -12.66 34.11
C GLY A 92 3.95 -12.64 33.92
N SER A 93 4.54 -13.82 33.73
CA SER A 93 6.00 -14.04 33.72
C SER A 93 6.61 -14.18 32.32
N SER A 94 5.78 -14.36 31.28
CA SER A 94 6.26 -14.58 29.92
C SER A 94 6.31 -13.30 29.08
N SER A 95 7.28 -13.21 28.16
CA SER A 95 7.48 -12.05 27.27
C SER A 95 6.38 -11.85 26.22
N TRP A 96 5.50 -12.82 25.99
CA TRP A 96 4.35 -12.66 25.10
C TRP A 96 3.09 -12.17 25.84
N GLN A 97 3.04 -12.35 27.16
CA GLN A 97 1.88 -12.00 27.98
C GLN A 97 1.87 -10.51 28.30
N GLY A 98 0.69 -9.90 28.27
CA GLY A 98 0.53 -8.48 28.51
C GLY A 98 -0.90 -8.13 28.89
N HIS A 99 -1.10 -6.86 29.16
CA HIS A 99 -2.42 -6.25 29.33
C HIS A 99 -2.46 -4.95 28.52
N VAL A 100 -3.61 -4.66 27.94
CA VAL A 100 -3.82 -3.50 27.07
C VAL A 100 -5.09 -2.77 27.49
N PHE A 101 -5.05 -1.44 27.43
CA PHE A 101 -6.13 -0.57 27.86
C PHE A 101 -6.04 0.78 27.14
N PHE A 102 -7.13 1.55 27.15
CA PHE A 102 -7.11 2.95 26.80
C PHE A 102 -6.60 3.78 27.98
N VAL A 103 -5.61 4.64 27.77
CA VAL A 103 -5.13 5.63 28.72
C VAL A 103 -6.26 6.61 28.99
N ASP A 104 -6.66 6.75 30.26
CA ASP A 104 -7.57 7.81 30.71
C ASP A 104 -6.77 9.06 31.05
N ARG A 105 -5.69 8.89 31.82
CA ARG A 105 -4.73 9.96 32.18
C ARG A 105 -3.43 9.38 32.72
N ILE A 106 -2.38 10.19 32.72
CA ILE A 106 -1.11 9.92 33.38
C ILE A 106 -0.82 11.07 34.34
N GLU A 107 -0.64 10.76 35.63
CA GLU A 107 -0.39 11.75 36.67
C GLU A 107 0.66 11.21 37.64
N GLY A 108 1.76 11.95 37.79
CA GLY A 108 2.91 11.50 38.58
C GLY A 108 3.46 10.16 38.08
N GLY A 109 3.66 9.21 38.97
CA GLY A 109 4.17 7.87 38.63
C GLY A 109 3.11 6.85 38.19
N TRP A 110 1.88 7.29 37.90
CA TRP A 110 0.73 6.40 37.65
C TRP A 110 0.04 6.69 36.32
N VAL A 111 -0.38 5.63 35.65
CA VAL A 111 -1.27 5.66 34.49
C VAL A 111 -2.61 5.04 34.87
N TRP A 112 -3.69 5.75 34.59
CA TRP A 112 -5.06 5.23 34.72
C TRP A 112 -5.49 4.69 33.36
N GLY A 113 -5.91 3.43 33.35
CA GLY A 113 -6.28 2.68 32.15
C GLY A 113 -7.71 2.16 32.22
N LEU A 114 -8.52 2.57 31.24
CA LEU A 114 -9.82 1.99 30.94
C LEU A 114 -9.64 0.75 30.07
N GLY A 115 -9.91 -0.42 30.61
CA GLY A 115 -9.70 -1.69 29.91
C GLY A 115 -10.69 -2.77 30.32
N GLY A 116 -10.85 -3.75 29.45
CA GLY A 116 -11.59 -4.98 29.71
C GLY A 116 -10.74 -6.03 30.44
N ASN A 117 -11.38 -7.04 31.03
CA ASN A 117 -10.74 -8.10 31.81
C ASN A 117 -9.87 -7.54 32.97
N GLN A 118 -10.33 -6.46 33.61
CA GLN A 118 -9.65 -5.84 34.75
C GLN A 118 -10.30 -6.26 36.07
N GLY A 119 -10.08 -7.51 36.46
CA GLY A 119 -10.91 -8.19 37.46
C GLY A 119 -12.26 -8.53 36.83
N ASP A 120 -12.19 -9.23 35.70
CA ASP A 120 -13.32 -9.83 34.98
C ASP A 120 -14.41 -8.83 34.58
N ALA A 121 -14.02 -7.55 34.44
CA ALA A 121 -14.89 -6.45 34.08
C ALA A 121 -14.18 -5.34 33.30
N VAL A 122 -14.97 -4.49 32.64
CA VAL A 122 -14.54 -3.20 32.09
C VAL A 122 -14.58 -2.15 33.19
N ASN A 123 -13.43 -1.58 33.51
CA ASN A 123 -13.32 -0.52 34.50
C ASN A 123 -12.02 0.28 34.30
N VAL A 124 -11.82 1.29 35.14
CA VAL A 124 -10.57 2.05 35.22
C VAL A 124 -9.70 1.51 36.35
N ARG A 125 -8.47 1.10 36.04
CA ARG A 125 -7.45 0.75 37.03
C ARG A 125 -6.19 1.58 36.84
N ARG A 126 -5.45 1.79 37.92
CA ARG A 126 -4.14 2.45 37.87
C ARG A 126 -3.00 1.45 37.84
N TYR A 127 -1.99 1.73 37.05
CA TYR A 127 -0.74 0.97 36.97
C TYR A 127 0.45 1.93 37.12
N PRO A 128 1.61 1.46 37.63
CA PRO A 128 2.82 2.28 37.63
C PRO A 128 3.24 2.60 36.19
N VAL A 129 3.64 3.84 35.93
CA VAL A 129 4.20 4.26 34.63
C VAL A 129 5.41 3.40 34.26
N SER A 130 6.22 2.98 35.23
CA SER A 130 7.36 2.07 35.02
C SER A 130 7.00 0.70 34.45
N LYS A 131 5.71 0.32 34.42
CA LYS A 131 5.25 -0.90 33.77
C LYS A 131 4.82 -0.70 32.32
N LEU A 132 4.73 0.54 31.83
CA LEU A 132 4.38 0.80 30.44
C LEU A 132 5.51 0.27 29.53
N LEU A 133 5.15 -0.68 28.68
CA LEU A 133 6.00 -1.18 27.60
C LEU A 133 5.95 -0.23 26.39
N GLY A 134 4.86 0.53 26.25
CA GLY A 134 4.70 1.55 25.21
C GLY A 134 3.28 2.14 25.23
N ILE A 135 3.15 3.30 24.58
CA ILE A 135 1.87 3.99 24.34
C ILE A 135 1.70 4.16 22.83
N ARG A 136 0.47 3.93 22.35
CA ARG A 136 0.15 3.91 20.92
C ARG A 136 -1.10 4.70 20.62
N ARG A 137 -1.03 5.59 19.64
CA ARG A 137 -2.18 6.38 19.17
C ARG A 137 -2.73 5.82 17.88
N ALA A 138 -4.06 5.81 17.77
CA ALA A 138 -4.74 5.49 16.53
C ALA A 138 -4.36 6.51 15.44
N GLY A 139 -3.75 6.03 14.36
CA GLY A 139 -3.29 6.89 13.29
C GLY A 139 -2.18 6.26 12.48
N GLN A 140 -1.81 6.92 11.39
CA GLN A 140 -0.71 6.51 10.51
C GLN A 140 0.30 7.64 10.28
N VAL A 141 0.07 8.82 10.87
CA VAL A 141 0.90 10.01 10.75
C VAL A 141 1.08 10.57 12.16
N SER A 142 2.32 10.78 12.56
CA SER A 142 2.62 11.42 13.84
C SER A 142 2.28 12.91 13.76
N PRO A 143 1.63 13.50 14.78
CA PRO A 143 1.37 14.94 14.82
C PRO A 143 2.63 15.81 14.75
N ALA A 144 3.80 15.25 15.08
CA ALA A 144 5.07 15.96 15.04
C ALA A 144 5.65 16.12 13.61
N THR A 145 5.15 15.37 12.62
CA THR A 145 5.64 15.49 11.24
C THR A 145 5.08 16.73 10.54
N ARG A 146 5.91 17.36 9.70
CA ARG A 146 5.51 18.53 8.90
C ARG A 146 5.10 18.14 7.49
N MET A 147 5.61 17.02 6.97
CA MET A 147 5.25 16.51 5.64
C MET A 147 3.83 15.94 5.63
N THR A 148 3.04 16.33 4.63
CA THR A 148 1.77 15.69 4.33
C THR A 148 1.97 14.29 3.74
N VAL A 149 0.95 13.43 3.86
CA VAL A 149 0.96 12.09 3.22
C VAL A 149 1.27 12.17 1.72
N ARG A 150 0.69 13.16 1.04
CA ARG A 150 0.89 13.36 -0.41
C ARG A 150 2.33 13.72 -0.74
N GLU A 151 2.99 14.52 0.09
CA GLU A 151 4.41 14.87 -0.07
C GLU A 151 5.30 13.67 0.17
N VAL A 152 5.02 12.86 1.19
CA VAL A 152 5.74 11.58 1.42
C VAL A 152 5.59 10.64 0.23
N GLN A 153 4.37 10.47 -0.29
CA GLN A 153 4.13 9.64 -1.47
C GLN A 153 4.90 10.14 -2.70
N ARG A 154 4.91 11.46 -2.93
CA ARG A 154 5.67 12.08 -4.03
C ARG A 154 7.16 11.85 -3.85
N ARG A 155 7.68 12.10 -2.64
CA ARG A 155 9.10 11.95 -2.32
C ARG A 155 9.56 10.50 -2.49
N LEU A 156 8.81 9.52 -1.99
CA LEU A 156 9.09 8.10 -2.20
C LEU A 156 9.13 7.75 -3.70
N LYS A 157 8.17 8.27 -4.48
CA LYS A 157 8.14 8.06 -5.93
C LYS A 157 9.37 8.65 -6.64
N ASP A 158 9.79 9.86 -6.24
CA ASP A 158 10.97 10.54 -6.79
C ASP A 158 12.27 9.83 -6.42
N LEU A 159 12.30 9.16 -5.26
CA LEU A 159 13.41 8.32 -4.80
C LEU A 159 13.43 6.93 -5.47
N GLY A 160 12.47 6.59 -6.33
CA GLY A 160 12.43 5.32 -7.06
C GLY A 160 11.55 4.22 -6.45
N TYR A 161 10.78 4.52 -5.40
CA TYR A 161 9.81 3.60 -4.79
C TYR A 161 8.47 3.67 -5.53
N HIS A 162 8.47 3.23 -6.80
CA HIS A 162 7.32 3.33 -7.71
C HIS A 162 6.11 2.49 -7.29
N GLU A 163 6.30 1.51 -6.40
CA GLU A 163 5.24 0.72 -5.78
C GLU A 163 4.25 1.56 -4.98
N VAL A 164 4.67 2.74 -4.48
CA VAL A 164 3.86 3.69 -3.69
C VAL A 164 2.55 4.08 -4.39
N GLY A 165 2.55 4.08 -5.73
CA GLY A 165 1.37 4.36 -6.54
C GLY A 165 1.13 5.85 -6.78
N VAL A 166 -0.14 6.26 -6.74
CA VAL A 166 -0.55 7.65 -6.97
C VAL A 166 -0.41 8.42 -5.66
N ALA A 167 0.13 9.64 -5.73
CA ALA A 167 0.19 10.53 -4.57
C ALA A 167 -1.20 11.15 -4.32
N ASP A 168 -2.11 10.37 -3.76
CA ASP A 168 -3.52 10.70 -3.48
C ASP A 168 -3.75 11.26 -2.06
N GLY A 169 -2.74 11.23 -1.19
CA GLY A 169 -2.82 11.64 0.21
C GLY A 169 -3.39 10.56 1.14
N GLN A 170 -3.57 9.33 0.66
CA GLN A 170 -4.13 8.21 1.43
C GLN A 170 -3.08 7.13 1.69
N ILE A 171 -3.00 6.64 2.93
CA ILE A 171 -2.06 5.57 3.30
C ILE A 171 -2.71 4.21 3.07
N GLY A 172 -2.76 3.79 1.79
CA GLY A 172 -3.19 2.46 1.38
C GLY A 172 -2.09 1.39 1.47
N PRO A 173 -2.38 0.11 1.12
CA PRO A 173 -1.41 -0.99 1.16
C PRO A 173 -0.13 -0.72 0.37
N ARG A 174 -0.25 -0.04 -0.77
CA ARG A 174 0.87 0.36 -1.63
C ARG A 174 1.79 1.38 -0.95
N THR A 175 1.19 2.43 -0.37
CA THR A 175 1.93 3.46 0.41
C THR A 175 2.65 2.81 1.58
N ARG A 176 1.99 1.92 2.32
CA ARG A 176 2.60 1.20 3.46
C ARG A 176 3.77 0.32 3.03
N GLY A 177 3.62 -0.43 1.94
CA GLY A 177 4.69 -1.25 1.39
C GLY A 177 5.92 -0.42 0.98
N ALA A 178 5.70 0.72 0.32
CA ALA A 178 6.77 1.63 -0.07
C ALA A 178 7.50 2.24 1.14
N ILE A 179 6.74 2.65 2.17
CA ILE A 179 7.31 3.16 3.42
C ILE A 179 8.18 2.08 4.10
N LEU A 180 7.69 0.83 4.18
CA LEU A 180 8.44 -0.28 4.76
C LEU A 180 9.72 -0.58 3.97
N ALA A 181 9.65 -0.61 2.64
CA ALA A 181 10.82 -0.81 1.79
C ALA A 181 11.86 0.31 1.98
N PHE A 182 11.42 1.58 2.03
CA PHE A 182 12.32 2.70 2.29
C PHE A 182 12.97 2.58 3.67
N ARG A 183 12.19 2.25 4.70
CA ARG A 183 12.72 2.10 6.05
C ARG A 183 13.75 0.96 6.15
N ASP A 184 13.49 -0.17 5.50
CA ASP A 184 14.41 -1.32 5.45
C ASP A 184 15.76 -0.92 4.85
N GLU A 185 15.75 -0.26 3.68
CA GLU A 185 16.97 0.16 2.98
C GLU A 185 17.77 1.24 3.73
N HIS A 186 17.09 2.02 4.57
CA HIS A 186 17.69 3.09 5.36
C HIS A 186 17.94 2.70 6.83
N ASN A 187 17.82 1.42 7.20
CA ASN A 187 18.02 0.90 8.56
C ASN A 187 17.15 1.59 9.63
N LEU A 188 15.92 1.94 9.27
CA LEU A 188 14.92 2.51 10.17
C LEU A 188 14.00 1.42 10.73
N PRO A 189 13.35 1.64 11.89
CA PRO A 189 12.39 0.68 12.43
C PRO A 189 11.28 0.31 11.44
N LEU A 190 11.02 -0.98 11.21
CA LEU A 190 10.07 -1.48 10.20
C LEU A 190 8.60 -1.32 10.61
N VAL A 191 8.14 -0.08 10.68
CA VAL A 191 6.75 0.29 10.95
C VAL A 191 6.13 0.98 9.73
N PRO A 192 4.82 0.83 9.47
CA PRO A 192 4.16 1.43 8.30
C PRO A 192 3.49 2.79 8.61
N ILE A 193 4.18 3.68 9.33
CA ILE A 193 3.68 5.01 9.74
C ILE A 193 4.50 6.15 9.13
N ILE A 194 4.04 7.39 9.22
CA ILE A 194 4.83 8.58 8.91
C ILE A 194 5.21 9.22 10.25
N ASP A 195 6.50 9.22 10.58
CA ASP A 195 7.06 9.79 11.80
C ASP A 195 8.26 10.69 11.45
N VAL A 196 8.81 11.37 12.47
CA VAL A 196 9.93 12.32 12.29
C VAL A 196 11.15 11.62 11.69
N ALA A 197 11.45 10.38 12.11
CA ALA A 197 12.57 9.60 11.59
C ALA A 197 12.43 9.32 10.09
N LEU A 198 11.24 8.95 9.61
CA LEU A 198 10.99 8.78 8.18
C LEU A 198 11.11 10.11 7.43
N GLU A 199 10.54 11.19 7.97
CA GLU A 199 10.60 12.52 7.35
C GLU A 199 12.05 12.99 7.16
N GLU A 200 12.87 12.93 8.22
CA GLU A 200 14.29 13.32 8.17
C GLU A 200 15.09 12.47 7.16
N ALA A 201 14.84 11.17 7.13
CA ALA A 201 15.48 10.28 6.17
C ALA A 201 15.03 10.58 4.73
N LEU A 202 13.75 10.86 4.50
CA LEU A 202 13.23 11.22 3.17
C LEU A 202 13.83 12.53 2.67
N VAL A 203 14.08 13.51 3.54
CA VAL A 203 14.71 14.78 3.17
C VAL A 203 16.13 14.58 2.65
N THR A 204 16.91 13.69 3.28
CA THR A 204 18.33 13.51 2.98
C THR A 204 18.61 12.40 1.96
N ALA A 205 17.69 11.47 1.74
CA ALA A 205 17.88 10.34 0.85
C ALA A 205 18.13 10.75 -0.61
N GLY A 206 19.04 10.01 -1.26
CA GLY A 206 19.24 10.03 -2.70
C GLY A 206 18.40 8.97 -3.43
N PRO A 207 18.30 9.04 -4.77
CA PRO A 207 17.56 8.04 -5.55
C PRO A 207 18.05 6.61 -5.29
N ARG A 208 17.11 5.67 -5.18
CA ARG A 208 17.36 4.24 -4.98
C ARG A 208 18.23 3.70 -6.12
N PRO A 209 19.34 2.99 -5.83
CA PRO A 209 20.20 2.45 -6.87
C PRO A 209 19.47 1.33 -7.63
N VAL A 210 19.50 1.41 -8.96
CA VAL A 210 19.00 0.32 -9.80
C VAL A 210 20.13 -0.68 -10.04
N ALA A 211 19.87 -1.97 -9.84
CA ALA A 211 20.84 -3.02 -10.08
C ALA A 211 21.42 -2.93 -11.52
N PRO A 212 22.75 -3.05 -11.72
CA PRO A 212 23.36 -2.89 -13.05
C PRO A 212 22.77 -3.81 -14.12
N GLU A 213 22.41 -5.04 -13.74
CA GLU A 213 21.74 -6.00 -14.62
C GLU A 213 20.38 -5.50 -15.12
N ARG A 214 19.63 -4.80 -14.28
CA ARG A 214 18.33 -4.21 -14.64
C ARG A 214 18.53 -2.96 -15.49
N ALA A 215 19.51 -2.12 -15.14
CA ALA A 215 19.84 -0.90 -15.86
C ALA A 215 20.34 -1.18 -17.29
N ALA A 216 21.07 -2.28 -17.51
CA ALA A 216 21.51 -2.71 -18.84
C ALA A 216 20.47 -3.61 -19.55
N GLY A 217 19.61 -4.26 -18.78
CA GLY A 217 18.71 -5.32 -19.24
C GLY A 217 17.54 -4.87 -20.11
N MET A 218 16.81 -5.87 -20.61
CA MET A 218 15.55 -5.73 -21.33
C MET A 218 14.45 -6.52 -20.61
N PRO A 219 13.19 -6.03 -20.65
CA PRO A 219 12.10 -6.71 -19.98
C PRO A 219 11.83 -8.08 -20.62
N LYS A 220 11.95 -9.16 -19.83
CA LYS A 220 11.67 -10.52 -20.28
C LYS A 220 10.18 -10.68 -20.62
N ARG A 221 9.87 -11.28 -21.77
CA ARG A 221 8.50 -11.57 -22.25
C ARG A 221 7.57 -10.33 -22.39
N SER A 222 8.11 -9.16 -22.69
CA SER A 222 7.27 -7.97 -22.92
C SER A 222 6.51 -8.08 -24.25
N ARG A 223 5.16 -8.13 -24.19
CA ARG A 223 4.29 -8.08 -25.37
C ARG A 223 4.49 -6.80 -26.20
N ILE A 224 4.75 -5.67 -25.54
CA ILE A 224 4.99 -4.38 -26.21
C ILE A 224 6.29 -4.44 -27.00
N VAL A 225 7.39 -4.89 -26.39
CA VAL A 225 8.67 -5.05 -27.10
C VAL A 225 8.53 -6.04 -28.25
N ALA A 226 7.89 -7.20 -28.02
CA ALA A 226 7.68 -8.20 -29.07
C ALA A 226 6.83 -7.68 -30.25
N ALA A 227 5.75 -6.95 -29.96
CA ALA A 227 4.90 -6.35 -30.99
C ALA A 227 5.62 -5.23 -31.76
N SER A 228 6.37 -4.38 -31.06
CA SER A 228 7.19 -3.34 -31.68
C SER A 228 8.30 -3.94 -32.54
N ASP A 229 9.00 -4.98 -32.08
CA ASP A 229 10.04 -5.67 -32.85
C ASP A 229 9.46 -6.30 -34.12
N ALA A 230 8.26 -6.90 -34.04
CA ALA A 230 7.56 -7.44 -35.22
C ALA A 230 7.17 -6.33 -36.22
N GLN A 231 6.62 -5.20 -35.75
CA GLN A 231 6.27 -4.06 -36.61
C GLN A 231 7.50 -3.44 -37.27
N ILE A 232 8.60 -3.27 -36.54
CA ILE A 232 9.87 -2.74 -37.07
C ILE A 232 10.47 -3.72 -38.09
N GLY A 233 10.45 -5.02 -37.82
CA GLY A 233 10.98 -6.07 -38.70
C GLY A 233 10.25 -6.16 -40.04
N VAL A 234 8.91 -6.15 -40.00
CA VAL A 234 8.08 -6.06 -41.22
C VAL A 234 8.35 -4.75 -41.96
N GLY A 235 8.51 -3.66 -41.20
CA GLY A 235 8.81 -2.34 -41.74
C GLY A 235 10.08 -2.30 -42.59
N LEU A 236 11.16 -2.88 -42.07
CA LEU A 236 12.47 -2.93 -42.73
C LEU A 236 12.44 -3.80 -44.00
N LEU A 237 11.73 -4.93 -43.95
CA LEU A 237 11.59 -5.85 -45.09
C LEU A 237 10.79 -5.23 -46.25
N GLY A 238 9.78 -4.41 -45.95
CA GLY A 238 9.00 -3.70 -46.97
C GLY A 238 9.78 -2.60 -47.72
N VAL A 239 10.76 -1.97 -47.07
CA VAL A 239 11.56 -0.87 -47.66
C VAL A 239 12.74 -1.37 -48.50
N VAL A 240 13.32 -2.52 -48.16
CA VAL A 240 14.54 -3.06 -48.83
C VAL A 240 14.22 -3.99 -50.01
N GLY A 241 12.96 -4.42 -50.18
CA GLY A 241 12.53 -5.23 -51.34
C GLY A 241 13.07 -6.67 -51.35
N THR A 242 13.78 -7.11 -50.32
CA THR A 242 14.30 -8.48 -50.20
C THR A 242 13.26 -9.38 -49.55
N VAL A 243 12.48 -10.07 -50.38
CA VAL A 243 11.53 -11.10 -49.93
C VAL A 243 12.31 -12.33 -49.45
N THR A 244 12.22 -12.65 -48.17
CA THR A 244 12.62 -13.97 -47.66
C THR A 244 11.40 -14.87 -47.57
N ALA A 245 11.56 -16.19 -47.66
CA ALA A 245 10.45 -17.16 -47.71
C ALA A 245 9.50 -17.11 -46.49
N GLN A 246 9.92 -16.49 -45.38
CA GLN A 246 9.09 -16.29 -44.18
C GLN A 246 8.20 -15.04 -44.26
N ALA A 247 8.42 -14.15 -45.24
CA ALA A 247 7.65 -12.93 -45.45
C ALA A 247 6.51 -13.08 -46.47
N ALA A 248 6.41 -14.22 -47.16
CA ALA A 248 5.41 -14.49 -48.20
C ALA A 248 3.95 -14.23 -47.78
N PRO A 249 3.46 -14.72 -46.60
CA PRO A 249 2.07 -14.44 -46.19
C PRO A 249 1.83 -12.96 -45.87
N ILE A 250 2.85 -12.24 -45.39
CA ILE A 250 2.76 -10.82 -45.06
C ILE A 250 2.72 -9.96 -46.33
N LEU A 251 3.43 -10.38 -47.38
CA LEU A 251 3.38 -9.72 -48.68
C LEU A 251 1.99 -9.81 -49.30
N SER A 252 1.37 -11.00 -49.27
CA SER A 252 0.00 -11.18 -49.77
C SER A 252 -1.03 -10.39 -48.98
N ASP A 253 -0.85 -10.27 -47.65
CA ASP A 253 -1.73 -9.45 -46.81
C ASP A 253 -1.56 -7.96 -47.10
N ALA A 254 -0.33 -7.51 -47.42
CA ALA A 254 -0.04 -6.14 -47.80
C ALA A 254 -0.61 -5.77 -49.18
N GLU A 255 -0.52 -6.68 -50.15
CA GLU A 255 -1.16 -6.54 -51.48
C GLU A 255 -2.69 -6.47 -51.34
N ALA A 256 -3.30 -7.36 -50.54
CA ALA A 256 -4.73 -7.33 -50.26
C ALA A 256 -5.18 -6.04 -49.54
N ALA A 257 -4.34 -5.49 -48.65
CA ALA A 257 -4.59 -4.22 -47.99
C ALA A 257 -4.46 -3.03 -48.96
N GLN A 258 -3.47 -3.04 -49.87
CA GLN A 258 -3.35 -2.03 -50.92
C GLN A 258 -4.57 -2.02 -51.85
N ASP A 259 -5.06 -3.20 -52.24
CA ASP A 259 -6.29 -3.34 -53.02
C ASP A 259 -7.52 -2.83 -52.27
N GLY A 260 -7.61 -3.11 -50.97
CA GLY A 260 -8.68 -2.60 -50.11
C GLY A 260 -8.66 -1.07 -49.98
N VAL A 261 -7.47 -0.48 -49.84
CA VAL A 261 -7.28 0.97 -49.77
C VAL A 261 -7.58 1.62 -51.13
N ALA A 262 -7.12 1.03 -52.24
CA ALA A 262 -7.42 1.51 -53.59
C ALA A 262 -8.95 1.54 -53.84
N ARG A 263 -9.66 0.47 -53.46
CA ARG A 263 -11.12 0.41 -53.53
C ARG A 263 -11.81 1.45 -52.66
N LEU A 264 -11.27 1.75 -51.47
CA LEU A 264 -11.81 2.77 -50.57
C LEU A 264 -11.61 4.19 -51.14
N PHE A 265 -10.46 4.45 -51.75
CA PHE A 265 -10.18 5.72 -52.44
C PHE A 265 -11.11 5.93 -53.64
N ASP A 266 -11.36 4.88 -54.42
CA ASP A 266 -12.33 4.91 -55.53
C ASP A 266 -13.77 5.16 -55.03
N LEU A 267 -14.14 4.56 -53.89
CA LEU A 267 -15.48 4.71 -53.28
C LEU A 267 -15.73 6.12 -52.71
N LEU A 268 -14.68 6.80 -52.27
CA LEU A 268 -14.74 8.14 -51.68
C LEU A 268 -14.59 9.26 -52.72
N SER A 269 -14.47 8.94 -54.01
CA SER A 269 -14.39 9.90 -55.13
C SER A 269 -13.33 10.99 -54.92
N LEU A 270 -12.20 10.65 -54.26
CA LEU A 270 -11.12 11.59 -53.99
C LEU A 270 -10.43 11.94 -55.32
N ASN A 271 -10.81 13.10 -55.88
CA ASN A 271 -10.41 13.65 -57.18
C ASN A 271 -8.93 13.41 -57.55
N ASP A 272 -8.62 13.30 -58.86
CA ASP A 272 -7.32 12.96 -59.49
C ASP A 272 -6.06 13.70 -58.97
N ARG A 273 -6.22 14.78 -58.19
CA ARG A 273 -5.10 15.45 -57.49
C ARG A 273 -4.61 14.72 -56.23
N LEU A 274 -5.43 13.86 -55.62
CA LEU A 274 -5.08 13.11 -54.41
C LEU A 274 -4.52 11.72 -54.72
N SER A 275 -4.86 11.13 -55.87
CA SER A 275 -4.31 9.84 -56.32
C SER A 275 -2.78 9.89 -56.50
N GLY A 276 -2.24 10.99 -57.02
CA GLY A 276 -0.79 11.22 -57.11
C GLY A 276 -0.08 11.36 -55.76
N LEU A 277 -0.82 11.71 -54.70
CA LEU A 277 -0.30 11.82 -53.33
C LEU A 277 -0.54 10.56 -52.49
N ALA A 278 -1.41 9.65 -52.94
CA ALA A 278 -1.73 8.40 -52.25
C ALA A 278 -0.49 7.56 -51.86
N PRO A 279 0.53 7.32 -52.72
CA PRO A 279 1.72 6.59 -52.30
C PRO A 279 2.51 7.32 -51.22
N TRP A 280 2.56 8.66 -51.28
CA TRP A 280 3.24 9.48 -50.28
C TRP A 280 2.49 9.52 -48.94
N ILE A 281 1.16 9.49 -48.96
CA ILE A 281 0.33 9.34 -47.76
C ILE A 281 0.54 7.96 -47.13
N GLY A 282 0.59 6.90 -47.95
CA GLY A 282 0.89 5.54 -47.49
C GLY A 282 2.28 5.44 -46.85
N VAL A 283 3.29 6.01 -47.49
CA VAL A 283 4.66 6.10 -46.95
C VAL A 283 4.67 6.90 -45.64
N LEU A 284 3.98 8.04 -45.58
CA LEU A 284 3.90 8.86 -44.36
C LEU A 284 3.24 8.08 -43.20
N CYS A 285 2.09 7.45 -43.44
CA CYS A 285 1.40 6.62 -42.44
C CYS A 285 2.29 5.48 -41.96
N PHE A 286 2.99 4.82 -42.86
CA PHE A 286 3.93 3.75 -42.53
C PHE A 286 5.09 4.25 -41.68
N VAL A 287 5.72 5.37 -42.05
CA VAL A 287 6.78 6.01 -41.27
C VAL A 287 6.30 6.39 -39.87
N VAL A 288 5.08 6.94 -39.74
CA VAL A 288 4.47 7.27 -38.44
C VAL A 288 4.26 6.01 -37.58
N VAL A 289 3.76 4.92 -38.15
CA VAL A 289 3.55 3.66 -37.42
C VAL A 289 4.89 3.09 -36.92
N ILE A 290 5.94 3.09 -37.75
CA ILE A 290 7.27 2.63 -37.35
C ILE A 290 7.86 3.55 -36.28
N ALA A 291 7.71 4.88 -36.40
CA ALA A 291 8.17 5.82 -35.40
C ALA A 291 7.48 5.59 -34.03
N CYS A 292 6.16 5.38 -34.03
CA CYS A 292 5.42 5.02 -32.83
C CYS A 292 5.88 3.67 -32.24
N ALA A 293 6.15 2.66 -33.08
CA ALA A 293 6.65 1.35 -32.62
C ALA A 293 8.03 1.47 -31.95
N VAL A 294 8.95 2.24 -32.55
CA VAL A 294 10.27 2.54 -31.98
C VAL A 294 10.13 3.30 -30.66
N HIS A 295 9.27 4.31 -30.62
CA HIS A 295 9.03 5.09 -29.41
C HIS A 295 8.47 4.23 -28.28
N ALA A 296 7.45 3.41 -28.56
CA ALA A 296 6.85 2.49 -27.58
C ALA A 296 7.86 1.46 -27.05
N ARG A 297 8.72 0.92 -27.92
CA ARG A 297 9.81 0.02 -27.54
C ARG A 297 10.81 0.71 -26.61
N HIS A 298 11.29 1.89 -26.99
CA HIS A 298 12.25 2.66 -26.18
C HIS A 298 11.67 3.02 -24.83
N ALA A 299 10.43 3.55 -24.78
CA ALA A 299 9.74 3.86 -23.54
C ALA A 299 9.62 2.63 -22.64
N ARG A 300 9.29 1.46 -23.20
CA ARG A 300 9.14 0.23 -22.40
C ARG A 300 10.47 -0.28 -21.84
N ILE A 301 11.55 -0.16 -22.61
CA ILE A 301 12.90 -0.54 -22.15
C ILE A 301 13.36 0.43 -21.06
N GLU A 302 13.14 1.73 -21.25
CA GLU A 302 13.51 2.75 -20.26
C GLU A 302 12.74 2.60 -18.94
N ASP A 303 11.44 2.29 -19.00
CA ASP A 303 10.64 1.98 -17.80
C ASP A 303 11.14 0.73 -17.04
N HIS A 304 11.68 -0.26 -17.76
CA HIS A 304 12.31 -1.42 -17.13
C HIS A 304 13.63 -1.06 -16.46
N ARG A 305 14.49 -0.32 -17.18
CA ARG A 305 15.82 0.10 -16.73
C ARG A 305 15.78 1.09 -15.58
N SER A 306 14.76 1.93 -15.50
CA SER A 306 14.52 2.87 -14.40
C SER A 306 13.84 2.24 -13.19
N GLY A 307 13.37 0.98 -13.29
CA GLY A 307 12.67 0.30 -12.19
C GLY A 307 11.20 0.69 -12.01
N ARG A 308 10.64 1.56 -12.88
CA ARG A 308 9.22 2.00 -12.83
C ARG A 308 8.22 0.87 -12.95
N THR A 309 8.59 -0.20 -13.62
CA THR A 309 7.76 -1.40 -13.73
C THR A 309 8.57 -2.59 -13.29
N MET A 310 7.98 -3.46 -12.45
CA MET A 310 8.57 -4.73 -12.04
C MET A 310 8.78 -5.65 -13.25
#